data_AF-A0A7J7L560-F1
#
_entry.id   AF-A0A7J7L560-F1
#
_cell.length_a   1.000
_cell.length_b   1.000
_cell.length_c   1.000
_cell.angle_alpha   90.00
_cell.angle_beta   90.00
_cell.angle_gamma   90.00
#
_symmetry.space_group_name_H-M   'P 1'
#
loop_
_entity.id
_entity.type
_entity.pdbx_description
1 polymer ?
#
loop_
_entity_poly.entity_id
_entity_poly.type
_entity_poly.pdbx_seq_one_letter_code
_entity_poly.pdbx_strand_id
1 'polypeptide(L)'
;MNAVNRLFRVTDDIRGHKYDQQRMHIASAVEYYVEEYGVSEAEAYQELTKMTETAWKDLNQELILSPTGPPMHVLERVLNCICIVEVIYKNIHGYTHAEIEFKDHIHLLLIDPINI
;
A
#
# COMPACT_ATOMS: atom_id res chain seq x y z
N MET A 1 -13.18 5.95 4.48
CA MET A 1 -12.26 5.27 5.44
C MET A 1 -12.11 3.77 5.19
N ASN A 2 -13.18 3.02 4.91
CA ASN A 2 -13.09 1.57 4.67
C ASN A 2 -12.27 1.21 3.41
N ALA A 3 -12.25 2.07 2.39
CA ALA A 3 -11.38 1.92 1.22
C ALA A 3 -9.90 2.04 1.59
N VAL A 4 -9.55 3.01 2.43
CA VAL A 4 -8.18 3.30 2.88
C VAL A 4 -7.56 2.13 3.65
N ASN A 5 -8.28 1.59 4.64
CA ASN A 5 -7.77 0.46 5.42
C ASN A 5 -7.55 -0.78 4.54
N ARG A 6 -8.44 -1.01 3.56
CA ARG A 6 -8.31 -2.11 2.59
C ARG A 6 -7.10 -1.91 1.69
N LEU A 7 -6.91 -0.70 1.15
CA LEU A 7 -5.72 -0.34 0.37
C LEU A 7 -4.44 -0.61 1.16
N PHE A 8 -4.36 -0.07 2.37
CA PHE A 8 -3.18 -0.20 3.22
C PHE A 8 -2.84 -1.66 3.50
N ARG A 9 -3.81 -2.42 4.06
CA ARG A 9 -3.58 -3.83 4.46
C ARG A 9 -3.27 -4.72 3.28
N VAL A 10 -4.08 -4.67 2.22
CA VAL A 10 -3.91 -5.58 1.09
C VAL A 10 -2.62 -5.26 0.33
N THR A 11 -2.23 -4.00 0.22
CA THR A 11 -0.95 -3.62 -0.42
C THR A 11 0.24 -4.08 0.41
N ASP A 12 0.21 -3.88 1.73
CA ASP A 12 1.26 -4.36 2.65
C ASP A 12 1.41 -5.89 2.54
N ASP A 13 0.31 -6.62 2.62
CA ASP A 13 0.31 -8.08 2.54
C ASP A 13 0.81 -8.59 1.18
N ILE A 14 0.39 -7.99 0.04
CA ILE A 14 0.87 -8.38 -1.30
C ILE A 14 2.36 -8.11 -1.47
N ARG A 15 2.80 -6.89 -1.13
CA ARG A 15 4.18 -6.43 -1.40
C ARG A 15 5.17 -7.05 -0.43
N GLY A 16 4.73 -7.32 0.80
CA GLY A 16 5.53 -7.93 1.85
C GLY A 16 5.57 -9.46 1.83
N HIS A 17 4.58 -10.08 1.19
CA HIS A 17 4.32 -11.54 1.22
C HIS A 17 5.58 -12.41 1.21
N LYS A 18 6.42 -12.28 0.18
CA LYS A 18 7.62 -13.13 0.02
C LYS A 18 8.63 -12.97 1.15
N TYR A 19 8.78 -11.76 1.67
CA TYR A 19 9.68 -11.49 2.77
C TYR A 19 9.10 -11.99 4.10
N ASP A 20 7.81 -11.77 4.32
CA ASP A 20 7.11 -12.20 5.52
C ASP A 20 7.08 -13.74 5.64
N GLN A 21 6.93 -14.44 4.51
CA GLN A 21 7.06 -15.89 4.43
C GLN A 21 8.45 -16.38 4.85
N GLN A 22 9.53 -15.67 4.51
CA GLN A 22 10.88 -16.02 4.96
C GLN A 22 11.05 -15.91 6.49
N ARG A 23 10.25 -15.07 7.15
CA ARG A 23 10.24 -14.89 8.60
C ARG A 23 9.25 -15.81 9.31
N MET A 24 8.67 -16.78 8.58
CA MET A 24 7.61 -17.67 9.07
C MET A 24 6.39 -16.91 9.57
N HIS A 25 6.08 -15.77 8.96
CA HIS A 25 4.82 -15.10 9.20
C HIS A 25 3.75 -15.74 8.30
N ILE A 26 2.76 -16.39 8.90
CA ILE A 26 1.87 -17.33 8.19
C ILE A 26 0.52 -16.68 7.81
N ALA A 27 0.14 -15.58 8.45
CA ALA A 27 -1.19 -14.99 8.29
C ALA A 27 -1.15 -13.67 7.51
N SER A 28 -1.13 -13.73 6.17
CA SER A 28 -1.43 -12.58 5.30
C SER A 28 -2.75 -12.77 4.56
N ALA A 29 -3.25 -11.70 3.94
CA ALA A 29 -4.40 -11.78 3.04
C ALA A 29 -4.21 -12.79 1.90
N VAL A 30 -2.97 -13.05 1.47
CA VAL A 30 -2.67 -14.04 0.42
C VAL A 30 -2.96 -15.45 0.92
N GLU A 31 -2.43 -15.86 2.08
CA GLU A 31 -2.72 -17.19 2.65
C GLU A 31 -4.20 -17.37 2.94
N TYR A 32 -4.81 -16.35 3.53
CA TYR A 32 -6.24 -16.40 3.83
C TYR A 32 -7.07 -16.61 2.56
N TYR A 33 -6.75 -15.90 1.47
CA TYR A 33 -7.48 -16.03 0.21
C TYR A 33 -7.28 -17.41 -0.44
N VAL A 34 -6.06 -17.94 -0.40
CA VAL A 34 -5.74 -19.28 -0.89
C VAL A 34 -6.51 -20.36 -0.09
N GLU A 35 -6.53 -20.25 1.24
CA GLU A 35 -7.21 -21.20 2.11
C GLU A 35 -8.73 -21.16 1.97
N GLU A 36 -9.33 -19.96 1.97
CA GLU A 36 -10.78 -19.78 1.88
C GLU A 36 -11.35 -20.23 0.53
N TYR A 37 -10.66 -19.91 -0.57
CA TYR A 37 -11.18 -20.14 -1.93
C TYR A 37 -10.55 -21.34 -2.65
N GLY A 38 -9.54 -21.99 -2.05
CA GLY A 38 -8.87 -23.16 -2.64
C GLY A 38 -8.16 -22.87 -3.96
N VAL A 39 -7.70 -21.63 -4.15
CA VAL A 39 -7.07 -21.13 -5.39
C VAL A 39 -5.55 -21.17 -5.30
N SER A 40 -4.86 -20.99 -6.44
CA SER A 40 -3.41 -20.80 -6.44
C SER A 40 -3.01 -19.44 -5.85
N GLU A 41 -1.77 -19.34 -5.37
CA GLU A 41 -1.18 -18.08 -4.90
C GLU A 41 -1.22 -16.99 -5.98
N ALA A 42 -0.97 -17.36 -7.25
CA ALA A 42 -1.03 -16.43 -8.37
C ALA A 42 -2.44 -15.86 -8.61
N GLU A 43 -3.47 -16.69 -8.47
CA GLU A 43 -4.87 -16.24 -8.55
C GLU A 43 -5.23 -15.35 -7.36
N ALA A 44 -4.76 -15.67 -6.15
CA ALA A 44 -4.94 -14.82 -4.97
C ALA A 44 -4.30 -13.44 -5.17
N TYR A 45 -3.07 -13.37 -5.68
CA TYR A 45 -2.42 -12.09 -6.03
C TYR A 45 -3.24 -11.28 -7.03
N GLN A 46 -3.77 -11.93 -8.07
CA GLN A 46 -4.55 -11.26 -9.09
C GLN A 46 -5.84 -10.65 -8.50
N GLU A 47 -6.57 -11.41 -7.68
CA GLU A 47 -7.82 -10.94 -7.07
C GLU A 47 -7.57 -9.86 -6.02
N LEU A 48 -6.58 -10.03 -5.16
CA LEU A 48 -6.20 -9.01 -4.18
C LEU A 48 -5.73 -7.72 -4.86
N THR A 49 -5.02 -7.81 -5.99
CA THR A 49 -4.65 -6.63 -6.79
C THR A 49 -5.89 -5.92 -7.33
N LYS A 50 -6.87 -6.65 -7.90
CA LYS A 50 -8.15 -6.05 -8.34
C LYS A 50 -8.90 -5.38 -7.19
N MET A 51 -8.84 -5.95 -5.98
CA MET A 51 -9.42 -5.34 -4.79
C MET A 51 -8.75 -4.00 -4.46
N THR A 52 -7.41 -3.90 -4.57
CA THR A 52 -6.71 -2.62 -4.38
C THR A 52 -7.08 -1.59 -5.45
N GLU A 53 -7.15 -1.98 -6.72
CA GLU A 53 -7.57 -1.09 -7.82
C GLU A 53 -9.00 -0.55 -7.62
N THR A 54 -9.89 -1.40 -7.12
CA THR A 54 -11.28 -1.02 -6.82
C THR A 54 -11.33 -0.05 -5.64
N ALA A 55 -10.59 -0.34 -4.57
CA ALA A 55 -10.52 0.55 -3.41
C ALA A 55 -9.88 1.91 -3.74
N TRP A 56 -8.95 1.98 -4.69
CA TRP A 56 -8.42 3.24 -5.22
C TRP A 56 -9.50 4.07 -5.94
N LYS A 57 -10.35 3.43 -6.76
CA LYS A 57 -11.49 4.11 -7.42
C LYS A 57 -12.50 4.62 -6.39
N ASP A 58 -12.83 3.81 -5.40
CA ASP A 58 -13.73 4.18 -4.30
C ASP A 58 -13.18 5.38 -3.52
N LEU A 59 -11.88 5.38 -3.19
CA LEU A 59 -11.24 6.51 -2.50
C LEU A 59 -11.31 7.79 -3.33
N ASN A 60 -11.00 7.72 -4.64
CA ASN A 60 -11.10 8.88 -5.53
C ASN A 60 -12.53 9.43 -5.59
N GLN A 61 -13.52 8.55 -5.63
CA GLN A 61 -14.92 8.94 -5.60
C GLN A 61 -15.31 9.58 -4.25
N GLU A 62 -14.89 9.00 -3.12
CA GLU A 62 -15.08 9.56 -1.78
C GLU A 62 -14.47 10.96 -1.66
N LEU A 63 -13.30 11.20 -2.27
CA LEU A 63 -12.62 12.50 -2.25
C LEU A 63 -13.36 13.57 -3.08
N ILE A 64 -13.87 13.21 -4.27
CA ILE A 64 -14.52 14.15 -5.19
C ILE A 64 -15.96 14.45 -4.77
N LEU A 65 -16.70 13.43 -4.32
CA LEU A 65 -18.15 13.51 -4.10
C LEU A 65 -18.53 13.79 -2.64
N SER A 66 -17.69 14.47 -1.85
CA SER A 66 -17.95 14.76 -0.44
C SER A 66 -18.42 16.20 -0.19
N PRO A 67 -19.68 16.58 -0.51
CA PRO A 67 -20.18 17.93 -0.29
C PRO A 67 -20.31 18.27 1.20
N THR A 68 -20.41 17.28 2.09
CA THR A 68 -20.46 17.41 3.55
C THR A 68 -19.29 16.71 4.25
N GLY A 69 -18.24 16.39 3.49
CA GLY A 69 -17.08 15.67 4.00
C GLY A 69 -16.18 16.49 4.93
N PRO A 70 -15.16 15.83 5.52
CA PRO A 70 -14.09 16.53 6.21
C PRO A 70 -13.43 17.58 5.30
N PRO A 71 -12.79 18.61 5.87
CA PRO A 71 -12.02 19.57 5.09
C PRO A 71 -10.96 18.89 4.21
N MET A 72 -10.68 19.46 3.03
CA MET A 72 -9.74 18.89 2.07
C MET A 72 -8.37 18.58 2.66
N HIS A 73 -7.83 19.46 3.52
CA HIS A 73 -6.53 19.23 4.17
C HIS A 73 -6.50 17.96 5.06
N VAL A 74 -7.64 17.52 5.60
CA VAL A 74 -7.73 16.26 6.36
C VAL A 74 -7.70 15.08 5.38
N LEU A 75 -8.45 15.19 4.29
CA LEU A 75 -8.51 14.17 3.25
C LEU A 75 -7.16 13.97 2.54
N GLU A 76 -6.42 15.04 2.30
CA GLU A 76 -5.06 15.02 1.76
C GLU A 76 -4.09 14.25 2.67
N ARG A 77 -4.23 14.38 4.00
CA ARG A 77 -3.39 13.62 4.93
C ARG A 77 -3.65 12.14 4.82
N VAL A 78 -4.92 11.76 4.73
CA VAL A 78 -5.32 10.37 4.50
C VAL A 78 -4.75 9.87 3.18
N LEU A 79 -4.97 10.59 2.07
CA LEU A 79 -4.44 10.22 0.75
C LEU A 79 -2.92 10.04 0.78
N ASN A 80 -2.19 11.00 1.37
CA ASN A 80 -0.74 10.93 1.48
C ASN A 80 -0.27 9.69 2.27
N CYS A 81 -1.02 9.25 3.28
CA CYS A 81 -0.69 8.01 4.00
C CYS A 81 -0.75 6.78 3.08
N ILE A 82 -1.72 6.66 2.17
CA ILE A 82 -1.76 5.54 1.21
C ILE A 82 -0.63 5.69 0.18
N CYS A 83 -0.40 6.90 -0.35
CA CYS A 83 0.67 7.12 -1.32
C CYS A 83 2.05 6.75 -0.77
N ILE A 84 2.28 6.98 0.53
CA ILE A 84 3.52 6.54 1.20
C ILE A 84 3.68 5.01 1.14
N VAL A 85 2.61 4.23 1.27
CA VAL A 85 2.68 2.76 1.15
C VAL A 85 3.13 2.36 -0.25
N GLU A 86 2.56 2.95 -1.29
CA GLU A 86 2.95 2.67 -2.68
C GLU A 86 4.43 3.01 -2.95
N VAL A 87 4.96 4.06 -2.30
CA VAL A 87 6.37 4.46 -2.42
C VAL A 87 7.28 3.51 -1.63
N ILE A 88 6.95 3.24 -0.37
CA ILE A 88 7.80 2.46 0.55
C ILE A 88 7.85 0.98 0.14
N TYR A 89 6.76 0.44 -0.41
CA TYR A 89 6.62 -0.99 -0.71
C TYR A 89 6.69 -1.31 -2.21
N LYS A 90 7.20 -0.37 -3.03
CA LYS A 90 7.17 -0.47 -4.49
C LYS A 90 7.89 -1.73 -5.00
N ASN A 91 9.10 -2.00 -4.52
CA ASN A 91 9.93 -3.12 -4.99
C ASN A 91 10.37 -4.07 -3.87
N ILE A 92 10.58 -3.55 -2.66
CA ILE A 92 10.96 -4.31 -1.44
C ILE A 92 10.24 -3.72 -0.22
N HIS A 93 10.36 -4.36 0.95
CA HIS A 93 10.03 -3.73 2.24
C HIS A 93 11.00 -2.56 2.52
N GLY A 94 10.79 -1.42 1.88
CA GLY A 94 11.64 -0.25 2.00
C GLY A 94 11.60 0.41 3.38
N TYR A 95 10.60 0.10 4.22
CA TYR A 95 10.58 0.53 5.62
C TYR A 95 11.61 -0.24 6.46
N THR A 96 11.67 -1.56 6.28
CA THR A 96 12.56 -2.45 7.04
C THR A 96 13.98 -2.44 6.46
N HIS A 97 14.12 -2.28 5.14
CA HIS A 97 15.39 -2.22 4.41
C HIS A 97 15.57 -0.86 3.76
N ALA A 98 15.55 0.18 4.59
CA ALA A 98 15.62 1.56 4.14
C ALA A 98 16.89 1.86 3.34
N GLU A 99 17.97 1.12 3.58
CA GLU A 99 19.26 1.25 2.91
C GLU A 99 19.23 0.94 1.41
N ILE A 100 18.23 0.21 0.92
CA ILE A 100 18.19 -0.25 -0.48
C ILE A 100 17.43 0.75 -1.37
N GLU A 101 16.29 1.30 -0.94
CA GLU A 101 15.48 2.21 -1.78
C GLU A 101 15.05 3.50 -1.09
N PHE A 102 14.79 3.47 0.22
CA PHE A 102 14.26 4.64 0.92
C PHE A 102 15.34 5.69 1.20
N LYS A 103 16.59 5.25 1.32
CA LYS A 103 17.77 6.12 1.53
C LYS A 103 17.92 7.15 0.42
N ASP A 104 17.75 6.75 -0.84
CA ASP A 104 17.88 7.66 -1.99
C ASP A 104 16.79 8.73 -1.98
N HIS A 105 15.56 8.36 -1.59
CA HIS A 105 14.47 9.32 -1.42
C HIS A 105 14.76 10.32 -0.29
N ILE A 106 15.35 9.87 0.83
CA ILE A 106 15.78 10.77 1.92
C ILE A 106 16.84 11.74 1.41
N HIS A 107 17.82 11.25 0.65
CA HIS A 107 18.87 12.08 0.09
C HIS A 107 18.29 13.20 -0.81
N LEU A 108 17.47 12.82 -1.79
CA LEU A 108 16.88 13.75 -2.75
C LEU A 108 15.92 14.78 -2.12
N LEU A 109 15.24 14.41 -1.04
CA LEU A 109 14.21 15.26 -0.44
C LEU A 109 14.72 16.11 0.74
N LEU A 110 15.70 15.61 1.50
CA LEU A 110 16.06 16.14 2.82
C LEU A 110 17.55 16.45 3.00
N ILE A 111 18.44 15.97 2.12
CA ILE A 111 19.89 16.14 2.28
C ILE A 111 20.47 16.98 1.14
N ASP A 112 20.28 16.53 -0.09
CA ASP A 112 20.92 17.11 -1.26
C ASP A 112 20.06 18.24 -1.82
N PRO A 113 20.56 19.49 -1.85
CA PRO A 113 19.80 20.62 -2.37
C PRO A 113 19.64 20.49 -3.89
N ILE A 114 18.55 21.03 -4.42
CA ILE A 114 18.38 21.20 -5.86
C ILE A 114 19.37 22.28 -6.32
N ASN A 115 20.32 21.89 -7.17
CA ASN A 115 21.22 22.85 -7.82
C ASN A 115 20.42 23.70 -8.81
N ILE A 116 20.52 25.03 -8.65
CA ILE A 116 19.85 26.04 -9.48
C ILE A 116 20.86 26.64 -10.45
#